data_AF-F9ZBP6-F1
#
_entry.id   AF-F9ZBP6-F1
#
_cell.length_a   1.000
_cell.length_b   1.000
_cell.length_c   1.000
_cell.angle_alpha   90.00
_cell.angle_beta   90.00
_cell.angle_gamma   90.00
#
_symmetry.space_group_name_H-M   'P 1'
#
loop_
_entity.id
_entity.type
_entity.pdbx_description
1 polymer ?
#
loop_
_entity_poly.entity_id
_entity_poly.type
_entity_poly.pdbx_seq_one_letter_code
_entity_poly.pdbx_strand_id
1 'polypeptide(L)'
;MSKSQKDLNIVTHTTELNPKLLTDVRKSIVVIRDIPVIADADVASLYGVETKRVNEAVRNNPDKFPEDYMFVLSSEESDVLRSKFSTTKVSSKSRVLPKVFTEKGLYMLATILKSKNALNVTFAIIETFTQVRCLKRELVDLHKETDSGKQTAKMRHFGKVLSDIVMPDLETSY
;
A
#
# COMPACT_ATOMS: atom_id res chain seq x y z
N MET A 1 0.75 -51.53 -7.25
CA MET A 1 1.70 -50.40 -7.05
C MET A 1 1.13 -49.19 -7.78
N SER A 2 0.34 -48.37 -7.08
CA SER A 2 -0.44 -47.28 -7.66
C SER A 2 0.28 -45.94 -7.51
N LYS A 3 0.19 -45.11 -8.56
CA LYS A 3 0.84 -43.81 -8.72
C LYS A 3 0.37 -42.83 -7.64
N SER A 4 1.34 -42.17 -6.99
CA SER A 4 1.11 -41.05 -6.07
C SER A 4 0.68 -39.83 -6.89
N GLN A 5 -0.59 -39.45 -6.74
CA GLN A 5 -1.13 -38.17 -7.20
C GLN A 5 -0.43 -37.06 -6.38
N LYS A 6 0.26 -36.16 -7.07
CA LYS A 6 0.73 -34.90 -6.50
C LYS A 6 -0.49 -34.04 -6.23
N ASP A 7 -0.76 -33.77 -4.96
CA ASP A 7 -1.70 -32.73 -4.55
C ASP A 7 -1.19 -31.37 -5.05
N LEU A 8 -1.82 -30.87 -6.11
CA LEU A 8 -1.79 -29.44 -6.42
C LEU A 8 -2.48 -28.75 -5.24
N ASN A 9 -1.69 -28.12 -4.37
CA ASN A 9 -2.19 -27.14 -3.40
C ASN A 9 -2.77 -25.96 -4.19
N ILE A 10 -4.05 -26.08 -4.55
CA ILE A 10 -4.86 -24.97 -5.02
C ILE A 10 -4.99 -24.04 -3.82
N VAL A 11 -4.22 -22.96 -3.83
CA VAL A 11 -4.41 -21.85 -2.90
C VAL A 11 -5.79 -21.30 -3.20
N THR A 12 -6.76 -21.64 -2.34
CA THR A 12 -8.06 -20.96 -2.31
C THR A 12 -7.78 -19.50 -1.99
N HIS A 13 -7.75 -18.67 -3.03
CA HIS A 13 -7.80 -17.23 -2.90
C HIS A 13 -9.22 -16.88 -2.43
N THR A 14 -9.44 -16.92 -1.12
CA THR A 14 -10.60 -16.26 -0.54
C THR A 14 -10.39 -14.76 -0.79
N THR A 15 -11.23 -14.20 -1.65
CA THR A 15 -11.21 -12.81 -2.16
C THR A 15 -11.41 -11.75 -1.08
N GLU A 16 -11.51 -12.14 0.19
CA GLU A 16 -11.63 -11.22 1.32
C GLU A 16 -10.26 -10.99 1.94
N LEU A 17 -9.61 -9.92 1.48
CA LEU A 17 -8.45 -9.35 2.16
C LEU A 17 -8.82 -8.98 3.58
N ASN A 18 -7.98 -9.38 4.55
CA ASN A 18 -8.20 -9.06 5.96
C ASN A 18 -8.42 -7.53 6.14
N PRO A 19 -9.59 -7.08 6.65
CA PRO A 19 -9.91 -5.65 6.76
C PRO A 19 -8.94 -4.89 7.66
N LYS A 20 -8.35 -5.57 8.66
CA LYS A 20 -7.30 -5.03 9.49
C LYS A 20 -6.03 -4.72 8.68
N LEU A 21 -5.65 -5.63 7.77
CA LEU A 21 -4.47 -5.45 6.92
C LEU A 21 -4.65 -4.27 5.96
N LEU A 22 -5.84 -4.12 5.37
CA LEU A 22 -6.16 -2.94 4.54
C LEU A 22 -6.05 -1.64 5.34
N THR A 23 -6.55 -1.64 6.57
CA THR A 23 -6.44 -0.48 7.47
C THR A 23 -4.99 -0.16 7.83
N ASP A 24 -4.18 -1.17 8.12
CA ASP A 24 -2.77 -1.02 8.47
C ASP A 24 -1.95 -0.48 7.27
N VAL A 25 -2.23 -0.97 6.05
CA VAL A 25 -1.63 -0.45 4.82
C VAL A 25 -2.01 1.02 4.61
N ARG A 26 -3.30 1.37 4.72
CA ARG A 26 -3.78 2.76 4.55
C ARG A 26 -3.11 3.73 5.52
N LYS A 27 -2.96 3.34 6.78
CA LYS A 27 -2.27 4.15 7.81
C LYS A 27 -0.78 4.32 7.55
N SER A 28 -0.17 3.39 6.81
CA SER A 28 1.25 3.42 6.46
C SER A 28 1.56 4.25 5.22
N ILE A 29 0.53 4.67 4.46
CA ILE A 29 0.70 5.52 3.27
C ILE A 29 0.84 6.98 3.71
N VAL A 30 1.94 7.60 3.30
CA VAL A 30 2.24 9.02 3.51
C VAL A 30 2.54 9.68 2.18
N VAL A 31 2.30 10.99 2.07
CA VAL A 31 2.61 11.75 0.86
C VAL A 31 3.91 12.52 1.06
N ILE A 32 4.92 12.23 0.25
CA ILE A 32 6.22 12.90 0.26
C ILE A 32 6.55 13.29 -1.18
N ARG A 33 6.93 14.55 -1.41
CA ARG A 33 7.16 15.11 -2.76
C ARG A 33 5.97 14.86 -3.70
N ASP A 34 4.74 15.01 -3.19
CA ASP A 34 3.48 14.72 -3.89
C ASP A 34 3.30 13.27 -4.37
N ILE A 35 4.11 12.34 -3.86
CA ILE A 35 4.07 10.92 -4.20
C ILE A 35 3.61 10.14 -2.96
N PRO A 36 2.56 9.30 -3.07
CA PRO A 36 2.19 8.38 -1.99
C PRO A 36 3.24 7.28 -1.86
N VAL A 37 3.81 7.15 -0.67
CA VAL A 37 4.90 6.23 -0.36
C VAL A 37 4.68 5.53 0.98
N ILE A 38 5.39 4.41 1.18
CA ILE A 38 5.46 3.69 2.46
C ILE A 38 6.92 3.57 2.88
N ALA A 39 7.24 3.88 4.14
CA ALA A 39 8.60 3.78 4.67
C ALA A 39 9.04 2.33 4.86
N ASP A 40 10.35 2.07 4.73
CA ASP A 40 10.96 0.74 4.86
C ASP A 40 10.60 0.02 6.17
N ALA A 41 10.50 0.77 7.27
CA ALA A 41 10.07 0.25 8.57
C ALA A 41 8.62 -0.24 8.55
N ASP A 42 7.72 0.51 7.93
CA ASP A 42 6.30 0.16 7.83
C ASP A 42 6.10 -1.00 6.84
N VAL A 43 6.81 -1.01 5.71
CA VAL A 43 6.83 -2.15 4.78
C VAL A 43 7.27 -3.42 5.51
N ALA A 44 8.35 -3.32 6.30
CA ALA A 44 8.86 -4.45 7.06
C ALA A 44 7.83 -4.96 8.08
N SER A 45 7.18 -4.05 8.81
CA SER A 45 6.10 -4.37 9.76
C SER A 45 4.93 -5.08 9.07
N LEU A 46 4.46 -4.55 7.93
CA LEU A 46 3.38 -5.15 7.16
C LEU A 46 3.78 -6.56 6.66
N TYR A 47 4.99 -6.70 6.14
CA TYR A 47 5.49 -7.96 5.58
C TYR A 47 5.87 -8.98 6.67
N GLY A 48 5.91 -8.57 7.94
CA GLY A 48 6.32 -9.40 9.07
C GLY A 48 7.81 -9.78 9.01
N VAL A 49 8.66 -8.87 8.52
CA VAL A 49 10.10 -9.05 8.39
C VAL A 49 10.85 -7.91 9.10
N GLU A 50 12.15 -8.07 9.31
CA GLU A 50 12.97 -6.96 9.83
C GLU A 50 13.21 -5.90 8.75
N THR A 51 13.28 -4.62 9.15
CA THR A 51 13.63 -3.50 8.25
C THR A 51 14.98 -3.70 7.56
N LYS A 52 15.93 -4.38 8.23
CA LYS A 52 17.21 -4.77 7.64
C LYS A 52 17.03 -5.69 6.42
N ARG A 53 16.04 -6.59 6.43
CA ARG A 53 15.76 -7.53 5.34
C ARG A 53 15.22 -6.82 4.10
N VAL A 54 14.34 -5.84 4.28
CA VAL A 54 13.85 -4.98 3.19
C VAL A 54 15.03 -4.21 2.58
N ASN A 55 15.85 -3.59 3.41
CA ASN A 55 17.04 -2.84 2.97
C ASN A 55 18.09 -3.71 2.27
N GLU A 56 18.27 -4.95 2.71
CA GLU A 56 19.13 -5.92 2.03
C GLU A 56 18.57 -6.33 0.67
N ALA A 57 17.25 -6.54 0.55
CA ALA A 57 16.62 -6.84 -0.73
C ALA A 57 16.89 -5.74 -1.77
N VAL A 58 16.81 -4.47 -1.36
CA VAL A 58 17.15 -3.32 -2.21
C VAL A 58 18.63 -3.33 -2.58
N ARG A 59 19.53 -3.43 -1.58
CA ARG A 59 20.98 -3.38 -1.79
C ARG A 59 21.47 -4.48 -2.73
N ASN A 60 20.89 -5.67 -2.65
CA ASN A 60 21.28 -6.81 -3.47
C ASN A 60 20.68 -6.76 -4.89
N ASN A 61 19.74 -5.85 -5.17
CA ASN A 61 19.05 -5.74 -6.45
C ASN A 61 18.91 -4.28 -6.91
N PRO A 62 20.01 -3.51 -7.05
CA PRO A 62 19.94 -2.08 -7.35
C PRO A 62 19.21 -1.78 -8.67
N ASP A 63 19.40 -2.60 -9.71
CA ASP A 63 18.76 -2.43 -11.02
C ASP A 63 17.22 -2.51 -10.98
N LYS A 64 16.67 -3.09 -9.91
CA LYS A 64 15.23 -3.22 -9.69
C LYS A 64 14.60 -1.99 -9.02
N PHE A 65 15.42 -1.10 -8.44
CA PHE A 65 14.95 0.06 -7.69
C PHE A 65 15.50 1.38 -8.25
N PRO A 66 15.07 1.77 -9.46
CA PRO A 66 15.32 3.13 -9.95
C PRO A 66 14.60 4.17 -9.09
N GLU A 67 14.92 5.45 -9.29
CA GLU A 67 14.47 6.56 -8.45
C GLU A 67 12.93 6.69 -8.36
N ASP A 68 12.20 6.28 -9.40
CA ASP A 68 10.72 6.29 -9.41
C ASP A 68 10.07 5.12 -8.64
N TYR A 69 10.88 4.16 -8.17
CA TYR A 69 10.44 3.01 -7.36
C TYR A 69 10.73 3.23 -5.88
N MET A 70 11.87 3.83 -5.58
CA MET A 70 12.31 4.07 -4.21
C MET A 70 13.29 5.24 -4.17
N PHE A 71 13.21 6.01 -3.10
CA PHE A 71 14.19 7.05 -2.80
C PHE A 71 14.47 7.12 -1.30
N VAL A 72 15.60 7.74 -0.97
CA VAL A 72 16.03 8.00 0.41
C VAL A 72 15.51 9.38 0.80
N LEU A 73 14.92 9.49 1.99
CA LEU A 73 14.46 10.77 2.54
C LEU A 73 15.64 11.65 2.94
N SER A 74 15.48 12.98 2.80
CA SER A 74 16.40 13.92 3.45
C SER A 74 16.24 13.91 4.98
N SER A 75 17.18 14.52 5.70
CA SER A 75 17.06 14.74 7.15
C SER A 75 15.74 15.42 7.50
N GLU A 76 15.43 16.51 6.80
CA GLU A 76 14.23 17.32 7.05
C GLU A 76 12.95 16.51 6.77
N GLU A 77 12.91 15.79 5.64
CA GLU A 77 11.77 14.92 5.28
C GLU A 77 11.58 13.81 6.31
N SER A 78 12.67 13.23 6.81
CA SER A 78 12.63 12.17 7.82
C SER A 78 12.08 12.66 9.17
N ASP A 79 12.40 13.90 9.55
CA ASP A 79 11.90 14.50 10.79
C ASP A 79 10.40 14.84 10.69
N VAL A 80 9.95 15.31 9.52
CA VAL A 80 8.51 15.50 9.24
C VAL A 80 7.76 14.16 9.33
N LEU A 81 8.28 13.10 8.70
CA LEU A 81 7.67 11.77 8.74
C LEU A 81 7.55 11.23 10.19
N ARG A 82 8.62 11.40 10.98
CA ARG A 82 8.68 10.99 12.38
C ARG A 82 7.66 11.73 13.24
N SER A 83 7.51 13.04 13.02
CA SER A 83 6.60 13.87 13.81
C SER A 83 5.12 13.62 13.52
N LYS A 84 4.77 13.16 12.31
CA LYS A 84 3.37 13.12 11.84
C LYS A 84 2.77 11.72 11.72
N PHE A 85 3.55 10.69 11.42
CA PHE A 85 2.98 9.43 10.89
C PHE A 85 3.57 8.15 11.48
N SER A 86 4.82 8.18 11.95
CA SER A 86 5.54 6.95 12.26
C SER A 86 5.24 6.45 13.68
N THR A 87 4.35 5.46 13.79
CA THR A 87 4.27 4.54 14.96
C THR A 87 5.49 3.61 15.05
N THR A 88 6.25 3.50 13.96
CA THR A 88 7.51 2.80 13.90
C THR A 88 8.61 3.63 14.54
N LYS A 89 9.32 3.05 15.50
CA LYS A 89 10.44 3.68 16.23
C LYS A 89 11.63 3.91 15.31
N VAL A 90 11.52 4.81 14.33
CA VAL A 90 12.69 5.38 13.66
C VAL A 90 13.47 6.07 14.78
N SER A 91 14.58 5.49 15.21
CA SER A 91 15.37 6.02 16.31
C SER A 91 15.90 7.40 15.92
N SER A 92 15.78 8.39 16.80
CA SER A 92 16.37 9.73 16.61
C SER A 92 17.91 9.68 16.55
N LYS A 93 18.50 8.55 16.91
CA LYS A 93 19.95 8.27 16.85
C LYS A 93 20.36 7.41 15.65
N SER A 94 19.42 7.02 14.78
CA SER A 94 19.76 6.27 13.57
C SER A 94 20.52 7.17 12.60
N ARG A 95 21.76 6.80 12.28
CA ARG A 95 22.55 7.46 11.22
C ARG A 95 22.08 7.12 9.80
N VAL A 96 21.13 6.19 9.67
CA VAL A 96 20.62 5.73 8.38
C VAL A 96 19.28 6.42 8.11
N LEU A 97 19.24 7.18 7.01
CA LEU A 97 18.02 7.83 6.53
C LEU A 97 17.02 6.78 6.02
N PRO A 98 15.72 6.95 6.29
CA PRO A 98 14.69 6.01 5.84
C PRO A 98 14.63 5.93 4.31
N LYS A 99 14.42 4.71 3.79
CA LYS A 99 14.01 4.51 2.40
C LYS A 99 12.50 4.50 2.33
N VAL A 100 11.95 5.12 1.30
CA VAL A 100 10.51 5.11 1.04
C VAL A 100 10.23 4.49 -0.33
N PHE A 101 9.14 3.72 -0.40
CA PHE A 101 8.77 2.95 -1.58
C PHE A 101 7.48 3.49 -2.16
N THR A 102 7.50 3.73 -3.47
CA THR A 102 6.28 4.03 -4.24
C THR A 102 5.49 2.74 -4.46
N GLU A 103 4.27 2.85 -4.99
CA GLU A 103 3.47 1.69 -5.45
C GLU A 103 4.31 0.71 -6.29
N LYS A 104 5.07 1.23 -7.26
CA LYS A 104 5.94 0.43 -8.12
C LYS A 104 7.07 -0.24 -7.35
N GLY A 105 7.68 0.47 -6.40
CA GLY A 105 8.71 -0.07 -5.51
C GLY A 105 8.21 -1.21 -4.64
N LEU A 106 6.98 -1.09 -4.12
CA LEU A 106 6.32 -2.13 -3.34
C LEU A 106 6.06 -3.39 -4.18
N TYR A 107 5.61 -3.22 -5.43
CA TYR A 107 5.45 -4.34 -6.37
C TYR A 107 6.78 -5.03 -6.64
N MET A 108 7.85 -4.26 -6.76
CA MET A 108 9.17 -4.84 -6.96
C MET A 108 9.66 -5.62 -5.73
N LEU A 109 9.45 -5.08 -4.53
CA LEU A 109 9.77 -5.78 -3.27
C LEU A 109 9.03 -7.11 -3.16
N ALA A 110 7.76 -7.18 -3.58
CA ALA A 110 6.98 -8.41 -3.59
C ALA A 110 7.60 -9.52 -4.46
N THR A 111 8.31 -9.17 -5.53
CA THR A 111 9.02 -10.15 -6.38
C THR A 111 10.25 -10.76 -5.70
N ILE A 112 10.79 -10.09 -4.67
CA ILE A 112 12.03 -10.45 -3.99
C ILE A 112 11.72 -11.10 -2.63
N LEU A 113 10.82 -10.50 -1.85
CA LEU A 113 10.40 -10.97 -0.53
C LEU A 113 9.27 -11.98 -0.67
N LYS A 114 9.62 -13.21 -1.07
CA LYS A 114 8.66 -14.30 -1.29
C LYS A 114 8.28 -14.98 0.04
N SER A 115 7.27 -14.45 0.73
CA SER A 115 6.62 -15.12 1.87
C SER A 115 5.09 -15.08 1.73
N LYS A 116 4.38 -16.03 2.36
CA LYS A 116 2.91 -16.06 2.33
C LYS A 116 2.30 -14.77 2.89
N ASN A 117 2.94 -14.19 3.91
CA ASN A 117 2.53 -12.90 4.47
C ASN A 117 2.79 -11.73 3.51
N ALA A 118 3.98 -11.68 2.91
CA ALA A 118 4.33 -10.64 1.93
C ALA A 118 3.39 -10.65 0.72
N LEU A 119 2.94 -11.83 0.26
CA LEU A 119 1.95 -11.94 -0.82
C LEU A 119 0.61 -11.31 -0.43
N ASN A 120 0.07 -11.63 0.74
CA ASN A 120 -1.20 -11.05 1.21
C ASN A 120 -1.11 -9.53 1.38
N VAL A 121 0.01 -9.04 1.90
CA VAL A 121 0.27 -7.60 2.03
C VAL A 121 0.38 -6.94 0.65
N THR A 122 1.02 -7.61 -0.30
CA THR A 122 1.12 -7.10 -1.67
C THR A 122 -0.26 -6.94 -2.29
N PHE A 123 -1.15 -7.92 -2.13
CA PHE A 123 -2.54 -7.79 -2.56
C PHE A 123 -3.25 -6.61 -1.86
N ALA A 124 -3.08 -6.45 -0.55
CA ALA A 124 -3.65 -5.32 0.20
C ALA A 124 -3.14 -3.96 -0.31
N ILE A 125 -1.85 -3.86 -0.63
CA ILE A 125 -1.23 -2.67 -1.21
C ILE A 125 -1.83 -2.39 -2.59
N ILE A 126 -1.86 -3.39 -3.48
CA ILE A 126 -2.43 -3.25 -4.84
C ILE A 126 -3.87 -2.72 -4.76
N GLU A 127 -4.72 -3.35 -3.95
CA GLU A 127 -6.12 -2.95 -3.81
C GLU A 127 -6.26 -1.53 -3.26
N THR A 128 -5.46 -1.16 -2.25
CA THR A 128 -5.50 0.18 -1.65
C THR A 128 -5.11 1.26 -2.66
N PHE A 129 -4.00 1.07 -3.38
CA PHE A 129 -3.57 2.04 -4.40
C PHE A 129 -4.55 2.09 -5.59
N THR A 130 -5.16 0.96 -5.96
CA THR A 130 -6.19 0.90 -7.01
C THR A 130 -7.44 1.69 -6.61
N GLN A 131 -7.91 1.53 -5.36
CA GLN A 131 -9.04 2.27 -4.81
C GLN A 131 -8.80 3.78 -4.81
N VAL A 132 -7.62 4.24 -4.38
CA VAL A 132 -7.25 5.67 -4.41
C VAL A 132 -7.27 6.22 -5.85
N ARG A 133 -6.79 5.44 -6.82
CA ARG A 133 -6.83 5.82 -8.25
C ARG A 133 -8.26 5.86 -8.80
N CYS A 134 -9.12 4.96 -8.37
CA CYS A 134 -10.53 4.95 -8.75
C CYS A 134 -11.24 6.22 -8.25
N LEU A 135 -11.09 6.53 -6.96
CA LEU A 135 -11.62 7.75 -6.36
C LEU A 135 -11.14 9.02 -7.08
N LYS A 136 -9.84 9.09 -7.39
CA LYS A 136 -9.28 10.23 -8.13
C LYS A 136 -9.92 10.38 -9.51
N ARG A 137 -10.13 9.28 -10.24
CA ARG A 137 -10.78 9.31 -11.56
C ARG A 137 -12.22 9.78 -11.45
N GLU A 138 -12.98 9.24 -10.51
CA GLU A 138 -14.38 9.65 -10.28
C GLU A 138 -14.50 11.13 -9.93
N LEU A 139 -13.62 11.65 -9.08
CA LEU A 139 -13.58 13.07 -8.73
C LEU A 139 -13.30 13.95 -9.96
N VAL A 140 -12.37 13.54 -10.82
CA VAL A 140 -12.06 14.24 -12.08
C VAL A 140 -13.26 14.19 -13.03
N ASP A 141 -13.92 13.04 -13.16
CA ASP A 141 -15.09 12.85 -14.04
C ASP A 141 -16.34 13.59 -13.55
N LEU A 142 -16.46 13.77 -12.24
CA LEU A 142 -17.47 14.60 -11.61
C LEU A 142 -17.20 16.08 -11.86
N HIS A 143 -15.95 16.53 -11.74
CA HIS A 143 -15.58 17.93 -11.97
C HIS A 143 -15.72 18.35 -13.44
N LYS A 144 -15.52 17.41 -14.37
CA LYS A 144 -15.69 17.65 -15.82
C LYS A 144 -17.15 17.59 -16.28
N GLU A 145 -18.06 17.02 -15.50
CA GLU A 145 -19.46 16.89 -15.88
C GLU A 145 -20.17 18.25 -15.81
N THR A 146 -20.73 18.69 -16.95
CA THR A 146 -21.39 20.00 -17.08
C THR A 146 -22.92 19.88 -16.99
N ASP A 147 -23.47 18.68 -17.16
CA ASP A 147 -24.89 18.39 -17.04
C ASP A 147 -25.28 18.16 -15.57
N SER A 148 -26.14 19.00 -14.98
CA SER A 148 -26.46 18.94 -13.54
C SER A 148 -27.21 17.66 -13.14
N GLY A 149 -27.96 17.04 -14.07
CA GLY A 149 -28.64 15.78 -13.85
C GLY A 149 -27.66 14.61 -13.71
N LYS A 150 -26.70 14.53 -14.63
CA LYS A 150 -25.60 13.54 -14.57
C LYS A 150 -24.64 13.82 -13.42
N GLN A 151 -24.38 15.08 -13.10
CA GLN A 151 -23.54 15.47 -11.98
C GLN A 151 -24.12 14.97 -10.65
N THR A 152 -25.44 15.07 -10.47
CA THR A 152 -26.13 14.56 -9.27
C THR A 152 -26.00 13.03 -9.15
N ALA A 153 -26.13 12.30 -10.27
CA ALA A 153 -25.95 10.86 -10.29
C ALA A 153 -24.50 10.44 -9.97
N LYS A 154 -23.51 11.11 -10.59
CA LYS A 154 -22.08 10.89 -10.31
C LYS A 154 -21.70 11.25 -8.87
N MET A 155 -22.28 12.31 -8.30
CA MET A 155 -22.06 12.70 -6.90
C MET A 155 -22.55 11.62 -5.94
N ARG A 156 -23.73 11.03 -6.18
CA ARG A 156 -24.24 9.91 -5.37
C ARG A 156 -23.34 8.68 -5.48
N HIS A 157 -22.86 8.37 -6.68
CA HIS A 157 -21.93 7.25 -6.88
C HIS A 157 -20.60 7.49 -6.16
N PHE A 158 -19.99 8.67 -6.33
CA PHE A 158 -18.76 9.06 -5.64
C PHE A 158 -18.93 8.99 -4.11
N GLY A 159 -20.06 9.46 -3.57
CA GLY A 159 -20.36 9.35 -2.14
C GLY A 159 -20.40 7.91 -1.64
N LYS A 160 -20.93 6.97 -2.44
CA LYS A 160 -20.93 5.54 -2.12
C LYS A 160 -19.51 4.97 -2.12
N VAL A 161 -18.74 5.22 -3.18
CA VAL A 161 -17.35 4.74 -3.30
C VAL A 161 -16.47 5.33 -2.19
N LEU A 162 -16.69 6.60 -1.83
CA LEU A 162 -16.00 7.24 -0.70
C LEU A 162 -16.38 6.58 0.64
N SER A 163 -17.66 6.26 0.86
CA SER A 163 -18.11 5.56 2.06
C SER A 163 -17.46 4.18 2.19
N ASP A 164 -17.46 3.39 1.11
CA ASP A 164 -16.86 2.05 1.10
C ASP A 164 -15.36 2.09 1.40
N ILE A 165 -14.68 3.17 1.01
CA ILE A 165 -13.24 3.34 1.23
C ILE A 165 -12.94 3.94 2.62
N VAL A 166 -13.66 4.96 3.06
CA VAL A 166 -13.36 5.66 4.33
C VAL A 166 -13.99 4.96 5.53
N MET A 167 -15.11 4.25 5.34
CA MET A 167 -15.90 3.59 6.39
C MET A 167 -16.37 2.19 5.93
N PRO A 168 -15.46 1.22 5.73
CA PRO A 168 -15.84 -0.13 5.29
C PRO A 168 -16.70 -0.90 6.31
N ASP A 169 -16.67 -0.52 7.60
CA ASP A 169 -17.39 -1.22 8.68
C ASP A 169 -18.77 -0.60 9.03
N LEU A 170 -19.24 0.39 8.26
CA LEU A 170 -20.64 0.81 8.34
C LEU A 170 -21.48 -0.09 7.41
N GLU A 171 -21.63 -1.36 7.77
CA GLU A 171 -22.89 -2.00 7.46
C GLU A 171 -23.97 -1.17 8.17
N THR A 172 -24.74 -0.42 7.40
CA THR A 172 -25.98 0.15 7.89
C THR A 172 -26.84 -1.01 8.35
N SER A 173 -26.79 -1.31 9.65
CA SER A 173 -27.79 -2.10 10.34
C SER A 173 -29.12 -1.39 10.14
N TYR A 174 -29.91 -1.90 9.20
CA TYR A 174 -31.34 -1.65 9.09
C TYR A 174 -32.04 -2.99 8.94
#